data_AF-A0A8T6SDV2-F1
#
_entry.id   AF-A0A8T6SDV2-F1
#
_cell.length_a   1.000
_cell.length_b   1.000
_cell.length_c   1.000
_cell.angle_alpha   90.00
_cell.angle_beta   90.00
_cell.angle_gamma   90.00
#
_symmetry.space_group_name_H-M   'P 1'
#
loop_
_entity.id
_entity.type
_entity.pdbx_description
1 polymer ?
#
loop_
_entity_poly.entity_id
_entity_poly.type
_entity_poly.pdbx_seq_one_letter_code
_entity_poly.pdbx_strand_id
1 'polypeptide(L)' 'MPKPFVKWAGGKRQLIPLIRKHLPTTFRAYHEPFLGGGALLFHI' A
#
# COMPACT_ATOMS: atom_id res chain seq x y z
N MET A 1 4.13 -13.79 5.42
CA MET A 1 3.80 -12.44 4.91
C MET A 1 4.06 -11.42 6.01
N PRO A 2 4.94 -10.42 5.80
CA PRO A 2 5.15 -9.36 6.78
C PRO A 2 3.85 -8.54 6.92
N LYS A 3 3.36 -8.42 8.15
CA LYS A 3 2.20 -7.59 8.50
C LYS A 3 2.75 -6.34 9.19
N PRO A 4 2.31 -5.12 8.83
CA PRO A 4 2.80 -3.93 9.51
C PRO A 4 2.59 -4.07 11.03
N PHE A 5 3.70 -4.03 11.76
CA PHE A 5 3.78 -4.21 13.22
C PHE A 5 3.15 -3.05 13.99
N VAL A 6 3.05 -1.88 13.35
CA VAL A 6 2.49 -0.65 13.96
C VAL A 6 1.08 -0.40 13.45
N LYS A 7 0.13 -0.22 14.37
CA LYS A 7 -1.24 0.24 14.06
C LYS A 7 -1.19 1.75 13.76
N TRP A 8 -1.27 2.12 12.49
CA TRP A 8 -1.29 3.52 12.04
C TRP A 8 -2.72 4.00 11.75
N ALA A 9 -3.12 5.16 12.27
CA ALA A 9 -4.40 5.79 11.93
C ALA A 9 -4.41 6.20 10.45
N GLY A 10 -5.45 5.83 9.69
CA GLY A 10 -5.47 6.02 8.22
C GLY A 10 -4.78 4.90 7.43
N GLY A 11 -4.60 3.71 8.01
CA GLY A 11 -4.08 2.55 7.30
C GLY A 11 -4.94 2.18 6.09
N LYS A 12 -4.36 2.25 4.90
CA LYS A 12 -5.03 2.00 3.60
C LYS A 12 -5.44 0.54 3.35
N ARG A 13 -5.37 -0.34 4.36
CA ARG A 13 -5.53 -1.81 4.23
C ARG A 13 -6.86 -2.22 3.61
N GLN A 14 -7.95 -1.55 3.98
CA GLN A 14 -9.28 -1.82 3.42
C GLN A 14 -9.42 -1.32 1.98
N LEU A 15 -8.63 -0.33 1.57
CA LEU A 15 -8.64 0.25 0.23
C LEU A 15 -7.73 -0.47 -0.75
N ILE A 16 -6.83 -1.35 -0.28
CA ILE A 16 -5.89 -2.10 -1.14
C ILE A 16 -6.59 -2.79 -2.32
N PRO A 17 -7.72 -3.51 -2.15
CA PRO A 17 -8.39 -4.17 -3.28
C PRO A 17 -8.89 -3.20 -4.35
N LEU A 18 -9.29 -1.99 -3.97
CA LEU A 18 -9.73 -0.94 -4.91
C LEU A 18 -8.51 -0.32 -5.59
N ILE A 19 -7.47 0.04 -4.82
CA ILE A 19 -6.24 0.63 -5.36
C ILE A 19 -5.61 -0.32 -6.39
N ARG A 20 -5.56 -1.63 -6.11
CA ARG A 20 -5.01 -2.63 -7.06
C ARG A 20 -5.74 -2.71 -8.39
N LYS A 21 -7.04 -2.40 -8.43
CA LYS A 21 -7.80 -2.35 -9.70
C LYS A 21 -7.43 -1.16 -10.58
N HIS A 22 -6.89 -0.10 -9.97
CA HIS A 22 -6.52 1.14 -10.66
C HIS A 22 -5.01 1.31 -10.79
N LEU A 23 -4.21 0.38 -10.26
CA LEU A 23 -2.76 0.38 -10.47
C LEU A 23 -2.44 -0.01 -11.93
N PRO A 24 -1.43 0.61 -12.54
CA PRO A 24 -0.92 0.17 -13.82
C PRO A 24 -0.36 -1.25 -13.70
N THR A 25 -0.49 -2.04 -14.76
CA THR A 25 0.01 -3.43 -14.81
C THR A 25 1.53 -3.52 -14.71
N THR A 26 2.24 -2.47 -15.13
CA THR A 26 3.70 -2.35 -15.04
C THR A 26 4.09 -0.91 -14.70
N PHE A 27 5.12 -0.76 -13.88
CA PHE A 27 5.74 0.51 -13.56
C PHE A 27 7.21 0.25 -13.21
N ARG A 28 8.08 1.24 -13.46
CA ARG A 28 9.53 1.10 -13.21
C ARG A 28 9.90 1.28 -11.75
N ALA A 29 9.22 2.18 -11.05
CA ALA A 29 9.52 2.53 -9.66
C ALA A 29 8.23 2.86 -8.91
N TYR A 30 8.16 2.44 -7.65
CA TYR A 30 7.08 2.77 -6.73
C TYR A 30 7.53 3.89 -5.79
N HIS A 31 6.79 4.99 -5.77
CA HIS A 31 7.01 6.09 -4.84
C HIS A 31 5.71 6.37 -4.09
N GLU A 32 5.74 6.27 -2.76
CA GLU A 32 4.61 6.59 -1.89
C GLU A 32 5.00 7.73 -0.93
N PRO A 33 4.82 9.01 -1.34
CA PRO A 33 5.22 10.17 -0.54
C PRO A 33 4.57 10.21 0.85
N PHE A 34 3.38 9.59 0.98
CA PHE A 34 2.60 9.49 2.22
C PHE A 34 2.47 8.03 2.66
N LEU A 35 3.59 7.41 3.03
CA LEU A 35 3.70 6.00 3.36
C LEU A 35 2.80 5.59 4.55
N GLY A 36 2.81 6.37 5.64
CA GLY A 36 2.15 6.01 6.90
C GLY A 36 2.58 4.61 7.35
N GLY A 37 1.61 3.71 7.59
CA GLY A 37 1.89 2.32 7.96
C GLY A 37 2.36 1.39 6.83
N GLY A 38 2.71 1.91 5.64
CA GLY A 38 3.28 1.13 4.53
C GLY A 38 2.36 0.04 3.99
N ALA A 39 1.05 0.17 4.18
CA ALA A 39 0.09 -0.89 3.89
C ALA A 39 0.12 -1.32 2.41
N LEU A 40 0.25 -0.37 1.48
CA LEU A 40 0.30 -0.64 0.05
C LEU A 40 1.65 -1.22 -0.38
N LEU A 41 2.77 -0.71 0.17
CA LEU A 41 4.12 -1.22 -0.07
C LEU A 41 4.24 -2.74 0.17
N PHE A 42 3.62 -3.28 1.22
CA PHE A 42 3.65 -4.72 1.50
C PHE A 42 2.70 -5.58 0.63
N HIS A 43 1.97 -4.97 -0.31
CA HIS A 43 0.99 -5.63 -1.19
C HIS A 43 1.24 -5.38 -2.67
N ILE A 44 2.36 -4.75 -3.02
CA ILE A 44 2.84 -4.52 -4.39
C ILE A 44 3.87 -5.60 -4.74
#